data_AF-A0A9X3Y6T4-F1
#
_entry.id   AF-A0A9X3Y6T4-F1
#
_cell.length_a   1.000
_cell.length_b   1.000
_cell.length_c   1.000
_cell.angle_alpha   90.00
_cell.angle_beta   90.00
_cell.angle_gamma   90.00
#
_symmetry.space_group_name_H-M   'P 1'
#
loop_
_entity.id
_entity.type
_entity.pdbx_description
1 polymer ?
#
loop_
_entity_poly.entity_id
_entity_poly.type
_entity_poly.pdbx_seq_one_letter_code
_entity_poly.pdbx_strand_id
1 'polypeptide(L)'
;MKSLPLTIPALVLLVGCGANNSPPQAPIPGESTSAKMRTLETGAQVIQSRPPVEAISAYLDGFHFYSGDKNGQMEAHHYVTVLNEDVMQAVIYDGNTKDARLMGVEYIISERLFNSLPPEEKKLWHSHQYEVKSGSLVAPGLPAVADKALMSKIVNTYGKTWHTWHTDRDKTLPLGIPALMMGFTGEGQLDPALLADRDRRLGIDTQEIKRQRADIVARPVASGANAWERGEVIQLKRVQGSGEHGHGDTTHFGTSEQSQQAPSR
;
A
#
# COMPACT_ATOMS: atom_id res chain seq x y z
N MET A 1 42.25 33.13 33.62
CA MET A 1 41.36 33.02 32.44
C MET A 1 41.69 31.71 31.74
N LYS A 2 40.86 30.68 31.91
CA LYS A 2 41.04 29.36 31.26
C LYS A 2 40.10 29.31 30.06
N SER A 3 40.65 29.20 28.86
CA SER A 3 39.93 29.05 27.61
C SER A 3 39.32 27.65 27.52
N LEU A 4 37.97 27.58 27.42
CA LEU A 4 37.24 26.34 27.14
C LEU A 4 37.25 26.10 25.62
N PRO A 5 37.63 24.90 25.12
CA PRO A 5 37.49 24.59 23.71
C PRO A 5 36.02 24.34 23.35
N LEU A 6 35.53 25.13 22.39
CA LEU A 6 34.20 25.01 21.80
C LEU A 6 34.21 23.82 20.82
N THR A 7 33.76 22.65 21.26
CA THR A 7 33.49 21.51 20.37
C THR A 7 32.14 21.71 19.69
N ILE A 8 32.16 22.08 18.40
CA ILE A 8 30.98 22.10 17.54
C ILE A 8 30.70 20.65 17.12
N PRO A 9 29.53 20.06 17.45
CA PRO A 9 29.18 18.75 16.95
C PRO A 9 28.86 18.88 15.46
N ALA A 10 29.63 18.21 14.61
CA ALA A 10 29.31 18.06 13.20
C ALA A 10 28.06 17.18 13.07
N LEU A 11 26.91 17.82 12.86
CA LEU A 11 25.66 17.14 12.54
C LEU A 11 25.79 16.59 11.12
N VAL A 12 26.14 15.31 10.99
CA VAL A 12 26.08 14.60 9.71
C VAL A 12 24.61 14.40 9.38
N LEU A 13 24.04 15.32 8.59
CA LEU A 13 22.76 15.11 7.94
C LEU A 13 22.96 13.99 6.92
N LEU A 14 22.48 12.78 7.25
CA LEU A 14 22.23 11.73 6.28
C LEU A 14 21.14 12.25 5.34
N VAL A 15 21.55 12.95 4.29
CA VAL A 15 20.68 13.28 3.16
C VAL A 15 20.38 11.95 2.47
N GLY A 16 19.24 11.36 2.79
CA GLY A 16 18.68 10.25 2.02
C GLY A 16 18.37 10.76 0.62
N CYS A 17 19.30 10.60 -0.31
CA CYS A 17 19.03 10.84 -1.73
C CYS A 17 17.97 9.83 -2.19
N GLY A 18 16.83 10.32 -2.69
CA GLY A 18 16.01 9.59 -3.67
C GLY A 18 14.76 8.86 -3.17
N ALA A 19 13.86 9.52 -2.41
CA ALA A 19 12.54 8.97 -2.09
C ALA A 19 11.36 9.55 -2.91
N ASN A 20 11.60 10.54 -3.80
CA ASN A 20 10.56 11.22 -4.60
C ASN A 20 10.92 11.18 -6.11
N ASN A 21 11.00 9.98 -6.68
CA ASN A 21 11.53 9.69 -8.03
C ASN A 21 10.54 8.93 -8.93
N SER A 22 9.34 8.64 -8.45
CA SER A 22 8.27 7.95 -9.15
C SER A 22 7.10 8.93 -9.34
N PRO A 23 7.03 9.67 -10.48
CA PRO A 23 5.94 10.59 -10.75
C PRO A 23 4.65 9.84 -11.12
N PRO A 24 3.49 10.53 -11.12
CA PRO A 24 2.23 9.94 -11.57
C PRO A 24 2.31 9.41 -13.01
N GLN A 25 1.61 8.32 -13.29
CA GLN A 25 1.61 7.67 -14.60
C GLN A 25 0.95 8.48 -15.73
N ALA A 26 0.06 9.43 -15.39
CA ALA A 26 -0.67 10.25 -16.36
C ALA A 26 -1.00 11.64 -15.76
N PRO A 27 -1.12 12.69 -16.59
CA PRO A 27 -1.48 14.04 -16.12
C PRO A 27 -2.88 14.09 -15.51
N ILE A 28 -3.05 14.96 -14.52
CA ILE A 28 -4.35 15.22 -13.86
C ILE A 28 -5.11 16.26 -14.71
N PRO A 29 -6.37 16.00 -15.10
CA PRO A 29 -7.18 16.94 -15.86
C PRO A 29 -7.72 18.04 -14.93
N GLY A 30 -7.95 19.23 -15.48
CA GLY A 30 -8.52 20.38 -14.78
C GLY A 30 -7.59 21.59 -14.73
N GLU A 31 -8.08 22.68 -14.15
CA GLU A 31 -7.31 23.90 -13.96
C GLU A 31 -6.32 23.76 -12.80
N SER A 32 -5.22 24.51 -12.85
CA SER A 32 -4.27 24.59 -11.74
C SER A 32 -4.93 25.14 -10.47
N THR A 33 -4.54 24.65 -9.29
CA THR A 33 -5.01 25.18 -8.00
C THR A 33 -4.84 26.69 -7.92
N SER A 34 -5.96 27.41 -7.71
CA SER A 34 -5.97 28.87 -7.60
C SER A 34 -5.18 29.36 -6.39
N ALA A 35 -4.68 30.61 -6.44
CA ALA A 35 -3.96 31.21 -5.32
C ALA A 35 -4.79 31.24 -4.03
N LYS A 36 -6.11 31.48 -4.16
CA LYS A 36 -7.06 31.44 -3.04
C LYS A 36 -7.10 30.06 -2.39
N MET A 37 -7.20 29.00 -3.20
CA MET A 37 -7.25 27.63 -2.68
C MET A 37 -5.94 27.24 -1.99
N ARG A 38 -4.79 27.58 -2.58
CA ARG A 38 -3.47 27.35 -1.93
C ARG A 38 -3.36 28.02 -0.57
N THR A 39 -3.89 29.24 -0.46
CA THR A 39 -3.90 30.00 0.81
C THR A 39 -4.76 29.29 1.86
N LEU A 40 -5.94 28.81 1.46
CA LEU A 40 -6.82 28.03 2.35
C LEU A 40 -6.18 26.71 2.79
N GLU A 41 -5.56 25.98 1.86
CA GLU A 41 -4.82 24.74 2.14
C GLU A 41 -3.70 24.98 3.15
N THR A 42 -2.92 26.04 2.97
CA THR A 42 -1.83 26.42 3.89
C THR A 42 -2.38 26.77 5.28
N GLY A 43 -3.46 27.55 5.34
CA GLY A 43 -4.12 27.88 6.61
C GLY A 43 -4.63 26.64 7.34
N ALA A 44 -5.26 25.71 6.62
CA ALA A 44 -5.68 24.44 7.18
C ALA A 44 -4.49 23.59 7.63
N GLN A 45 -3.37 23.60 6.90
CA GLN A 45 -2.13 22.91 7.27
C GLN A 45 -1.60 23.32 8.64
N VAL A 46 -1.67 24.62 8.94
CA VAL A 46 -1.20 25.18 10.21
C VAL A 46 -2.18 24.95 11.36
N ILE A 47 -3.50 25.03 11.11
CA ILE A 47 -4.51 25.07 12.18
C ILE A 47 -5.04 23.68 12.56
N GLN A 48 -5.14 22.76 11.60
CA GLN A 48 -5.76 21.45 11.81
C GLN A 48 -4.71 20.37 12.07
N SER A 49 -4.84 19.65 13.19
CA SER A 49 -4.09 18.42 13.46
C SER A 49 -4.48 17.31 12.48
N ARG A 50 -3.53 16.46 12.08
CA ARG A 50 -3.82 15.30 11.20
C ARG A 50 -3.27 13.99 11.77
N PRO A 51 -3.69 13.56 12.98
CA PRO A 51 -3.07 12.40 13.64
C PRO A 51 -3.00 11.12 12.77
N PRO A 52 -4.04 10.75 11.99
CA PRO A 52 -3.96 9.57 11.13
C PRO A 52 -2.94 9.68 9.99
N VAL A 53 -2.74 10.88 9.43
CA VAL A 53 -1.76 11.12 8.36
C VAL A 53 -0.35 11.15 8.95
N GLU A 54 -0.20 11.75 10.13
CA GLU A 54 1.06 11.81 10.87
C GLU A 54 1.52 10.42 11.37
N ALA A 55 0.62 9.46 11.50
CA ALA A 55 0.91 8.09 11.93
C ALA A 55 1.49 7.18 10.82
N ILE A 56 1.47 7.64 9.55
CA ILE A 56 2.11 6.91 8.45
C ILE A 56 3.62 6.87 8.69
N SER A 57 4.15 5.68 8.95
CA SER A 57 5.50 5.49 9.51
C SER A 57 6.46 4.75 8.58
N ALA A 58 5.95 4.12 7.51
CA ALA A 58 6.77 3.39 6.55
C ALA A 58 6.28 3.60 5.12
N TYR A 59 7.22 3.52 4.19
CA TYR A 59 6.97 3.54 2.75
C TYR A 59 7.48 2.24 2.16
N LEU A 60 6.60 1.50 1.48
CA LEU A 60 6.94 0.31 0.72
C LEU A 60 6.62 0.53 -0.76
N ASP A 61 7.41 -0.11 -1.61
CA ASP A 61 7.26 -0.09 -3.05
C ASP A 61 7.18 -1.53 -3.56
N GLY A 62 6.08 -1.85 -4.23
CA GLY A 62 5.78 -3.19 -4.73
C GLY A 62 4.99 -3.15 -6.03
N PHE A 63 4.40 -4.28 -6.39
CA PHE A 63 3.63 -4.40 -7.62
C PHE A 63 2.36 -5.19 -7.36
N HIS A 64 1.30 -4.82 -8.06
CA HIS A 64 0.05 -5.57 -8.05
C HIS A 64 -0.31 -6.03 -9.46
N PHE A 65 -1.33 -6.89 -9.54
CA PHE A 65 -2.11 -7.10 -10.75
C PHE A 65 -3.60 -7.25 -10.41
N TYR A 66 -4.48 -7.04 -11.39
CA TYR A 66 -5.92 -7.21 -11.18
C TYR A 66 -6.28 -8.68 -10.98
N SER A 67 -7.04 -9.02 -9.94
CA SER A 67 -7.61 -10.35 -9.82
C SER A 67 -8.43 -10.68 -11.08
N GLY A 68 -8.02 -11.70 -11.84
CA GLY A 68 -8.64 -12.09 -13.11
C GLY A 68 -8.05 -11.50 -14.38
N ASP A 69 -7.13 -10.53 -14.27
CA ASP A 69 -6.43 -9.93 -15.41
C ASP A 69 -4.95 -9.72 -15.05
N LYS A 70 -4.18 -10.80 -15.22
CA LYS A 70 -2.75 -10.90 -14.87
C LYS A 70 -1.86 -9.98 -15.72
N ASN A 71 -2.37 -9.46 -16.84
CA ASN A 71 -1.62 -8.57 -17.72
C ASN A 71 -1.78 -7.10 -17.31
N GLY A 72 -2.82 -6.75 -16.55
CA GLY A 72 -2.92 -5.45 -15.91
C GLY A 72 -2.02 -5.40 -14.68
N GLN A 73 -0.72 -5.22 -14.88
CA GLN A 73 0.27 -5.10 -13.82
C GLN A 73 0.63 -3.63 -13.59
N MET A 74 0.93 -3.26 -12.35
CA MET A 74 1.31 -1.90 -12.01
C MET A 74 2.21 -1.87 -10.78
N GLU A 75 3.05 -0.86 -10.68
CA GLU A 75 3.74 -0.50 -9.44
C GLU A 75 2.75 0.14 -8.46
N ALA A 76 2.95 -0.11 -7.18
CA ALA A 76 2.12 0.36 -6.09
C ALA A 76 2.99 0.89 -4.96
N HIS A 77 2.70 2.12 -4.54
CA HIS A 77 3.44 2.84 -3.51
C HIS A 77 2.64 2.89 -2.21
N HIS A 78 3.02 2.07 -1.23
CA HIS A 78 2.29 1.88 0.02
C HIS A 78 2.84 2.78 1.12
N TYR A 79 1.98 3.66 1.65
CA TYR A 79 2.25 4.49 2.80
C TYR A 79 1.56 3.88 4.02
N VAL A 80 2.35 3.21 4.84
CA VAL A 80 1.90 2.23 5.84
C VAL A 80 1.81 2.86 7.23
N THR A 81 0.69 2.61 7.90
CA THR A 81 0.50 2.80 9.33
C THR A 81 0.45 1.44 10.03
N VAL A 82 1.27 1.25 11.05
CA VAL A 82 1.21 0.07 11.92
C VAL A 82 0.19 0.33 13.03
N LEU A 83 -0.92 -0.40 13.04
CA LEU A 83 -1.95 -0.25 14.08
C LEU A 83 -1.60 -1.05 15.33
N ASN A 84 -1.04 -2.24 15.15
CA ASN A 84 -0.47 -3.10 16.17
C ASN A 84 0.44 -4.17 15.52
N GLU A 85 0.96 -5.11 16.31
CA GLU A 85 1.85 -6.19 15.81
C GLU A 85 1.22 -7.12 14.76
N ASP A 86 -0.10 -7.19 14.68
CA ASP A 86 -0.83 -8.09 13.80
C ASP A 86 -1.59 -7.38 12.67
N VAL A 87 -1.73 -6.05 12.71
CA VAL A 87 -2.54 -5.29 11.77
C VAL A 87 -1.81 -4.02 11.34
N MET A 88 -1.66 -3.88 10.03
CA MET A 88 -1.21 -2.66 9.37
C MET A 88 -2.23 -2.26 8.31
N GLN A 89 -2.19 -0.99 7.92
CA GLN A 89 -2.98 -0.48 6.81
C GLN A 89 -2.11 0.43 5.94
N ALA A 90 -2.36 0.45 4.64
CA ALA A 90 -1.66 1.30 3.70
C ALA A 90 -2.64 2.13 2.90
N VAL A 91 -2.23 3.38 2.67
CA VAL A 91 -2.76 4.19 1.57
C VAL A 91 -1.82 3.98 0.38
N ILE A 92 -2.38 3.65 -0.79
CA ILE A 92 -1.60 3.30 -1.98
C ILE A 92 -1.68 4.41 -3.00
N TYR A 93 -0.53 4.77 -3.56
CA TYR A 93 -0.40 5.79 -4.60
C TYR A 93 0.23 5.24 -5.88
N ASP A 94 0.08 5.98 -6.98
CA ASP A 94 0.69 5.69 -8.29
C ASP A 94 2.10 6.25 -8.47
N GLY A 95 2.67 6.80 -7.38
CA GLY A 95 3.98 7.38 -7.32
C GLY A 95 4.38 7.69 -5.87
N ASN A 96 5.59 8.21 -5.69
CA ASN A 96 6.10 8.67 -4.39
C ASN A 96 6.41 10.18 -4.35
N THR A 97 5.98 10.92 -5.38
CA THR A 97 6.08 12.39 -5.39
C THR A 97 4.87 13.04 -4.73
N LYS A 98 4.97 14.33 -4.39
CA LYS A 98 3.85 15.11 -3.84
C LYS A 98 2.60 15.17 -4.73
N ASP A 99 2.76 14.90 -6.02
CA ASP A 99 1.69 14.95 -7.02
C ASP A 99 1.09 13.55 -7.30
N ALA A 100 1.56 12.52 -6.59
CA ALA A 100 1.06 11.16 -6.68
C ALA A 100 -0.44 11.07 -6.36
N ARG A 101 -1.14 10.22 -7.09
CA ARG A 101 -2.58 10.05 -7.02
C ARG A 101 -2.92 8.86 -6.14
N LEU A 102 -3.92 9.04 -5.27
CA LEU A 102 -4.47 7.96 -4.46
C LEU A 102 -5.05 6.88 -5.38
N MET A 103 -4.48 5.68 -5.32
CA MET A 103 -4.94 4.51 -6.07
C MET A 103 -5.90 3.66 -5.26
N GLY A 104 -5.64 3.48 -3.97
CA GLY A 104 -6.39 2.51 -3.19
C GLY A 104 -5.92 2.38 -1.75
N VAL A 105 -6.33 1.28 -1.14
CA VAL A 105 -5.93 0.91 0.22
C VAL A 105 -5.58 -0.57 0.28
N GLU A 106 -4.74 -0.90 1.25
CA GLU A 106 -4.47 -2.27 1.62
C GLU A 106 -4.59 -2.45 3.13
N TYR A 107 -5.17 -3.57 3.53
CA TYR A 107 -5.11 -4.07 4.90
C TYR A 107 -4.13 -5.24 4.94
N ILE A 108 -3.21 -5.19 5.88
CA ILE A 108 -2.17 -6.20 6.06
C ILE A 108 -2.38 -6.84 7.41
N ILE A 109 -2.51 -8.17 7.44
CA ILE A 109 -2.69 -8.91 8.68
C ILE A 109 -1.65 -10.01 8.85
N SER A 110 -1.34 -10.35 10.10
CA SER A 110 -0.51 -11.50 10.41
C SER A 110 -1.15 -12.81 9.95
N GLU A 111 -0.34 -13.84 9.72
CA GLU A 111 -0.81 -15.19 9.46
C GLU A 111 -1.79 -15.71 10.53
N ARG A 112 -1.59 -15.33 11.79
CA ARG A 112 -2.47 -15.73 12.90
C ARG A 112 -3.90 -15.23 12.68
N LEU A 113 -4.05 -13.94 12.33
CA LEU A 113 -5.37 -13.38 12.01
C LEU A 113 -5.91 -13.92 10.70
N PHE A 114 -5.06 -14.06 9.67
CA PHE A 114 -5.47 -14.65 8.40
C PHE A 114 -6.08 -16.03 8.58
N ASN A 115 -5.46 -16.90 9.39
CA ASN A 115 -5.95 -18.25 9.62
C ASN A 115 -7.35 -18.28 10.27
N SER A 116 -7.72 -17.25 11.02
CA SER A 116 -9.03 -17.10 11.66
C SER A 116 -10.14 -16.59 10.72
N LEU A 117 -9.78 -16.11 9.52
CA LEU A 117 -10.76 -15.61 8.57
C LEU A 117 -11.69 -16.72 8.04
N PRO A 118 -12.96 -16.40 7.75
CA PRO A 118 -13.84 -17.30 7.02
C PRO A 118 -13.25 -17.70 5.66
N PRO A 119 -13.54 -18.92 5.16
CA PRO A 119 -12.99 -19.40 3.89
C PRO A 119 -13.24 -18.48 2.68
N GLU A 120 -14.44 -17.89 2.56
CA GLU A 120 -14.75 -16.96 1.46
C GLU A 120 -13.97 -15.64 1.58
N GLU A 121 -13.79 -15.13 2.79
CA GLU A 121 -13.01 -13.91 3.03
C GLU A 121 -11.55 -14.12 2.61
N LYS A 122 -10.94 -15.28 2.91
CA LYS A 122 -9.54 -15.60 2.55
C LYS A 122 -9.25 -15.45 1.06
N LYS A 123 -10.25 -15.63 0.19
CA LYS A 123 -10.11 -15.52 -1.27
C LYS A 123 -9.77 -14.10 -1.74
N LEU A 124 -10.05 -13.10 -0.90
CA LEU A 124 -9.73 -11.69 -1.14
C LEU A 124 -8.29 -11.31 -0.78
N TRP A 125 -7.49 -12.24 -0.27
CA TRP A 125 -6.17 -11.96 0.28
C TRP A 125 -5.06 -12.66 -0.50
N HIS A 126 -3.93 -11.98 -0.63
CA HIS A 126 -2.70 -12.54 -1.18
C HIS A 126 -1.60 -12.60 -0.12
N SER A 127 -0.62 -13.48 -0.31
CA SER A 127 0.53 -13.61 0.58
C SER A 127 1.69 -12.71 0.14
N HIS A 128 2.34 -12.00 1.06
CA HIS A 128 3.52 -11.17 0.73
C HIS A 128 4.83 -11.96 0.61
N GLN A 129 4.79 -13.27 0.81
CA GLN A 129 5.97 -14.11 0.91
C GLN A 129 6.91 -13.99 -0.29
N TYR A 130 6.36 -14.22 -1.48
CA TYR A 130 7.17 -14.22 -2.70
C TYR A 130 7.71 -12.83 -2.96
N GLU A 131 6.89 -11.79 -2.81
CA GLU A 131 7.26 -10.40 -3.09
C GLU A 131 8.41 -9.92 -2.19
N VAL A 132 8.37 -10.32 -0.90
CA VAL A 132 9.47 -10.07 0.02
C VAL A 132 10.72 -10.86 -0.38
N LYS A 133 10.59 -12.17 -0.64
CA LYS A 133 11.75 -13.04 -0.91
C LYS A 133 12.40 -12.76 -2.26
N SER A 134 11.63 -12.34 -3.26
CA SER A 134 12.09 -12.03 -4.62
C SER A 134 12.77 -10.67 -4.72
N GLY A 135 12.51 -9.77 -3.77
CA GLY A 135 12.96 -8.38 -3.83
C GLY A 135 12.04 -7.46 -4.64
N SER A 136 10.88 -7.94 -5.10
CA SER A 136 9.92 -7.08 -5.80
C SER A 136 9.25 -6.08 -4.85
N LEU A 137 9.07 -6.44 -3.56
CA LEU A 137 8.66 -5.51 -2.51
C LEU A 137 9.89 -4.95 -1.77
N VAL A 138 10.03 -3.63 -1.67
CA VAL A 138 11.18 -2.97 -1.02
C VAL A 138 10.73 -1.82 -0.12
N ALA A 139 11.61 -1.36 0.77
CA ALA A 139 11.41 -0.15 1.57
C ALA A 139 12.45 0.93 1.18
N PRO A 140 12.17 1.74 0.14
CA PRO A 140 13.16 2.65 -0.43
C PRO A 140 13.67 3.67 0.59
N GLY A 141 14.95 4.03 0.47
CA GLY A 141 15.61 4.98 1.38
C GLY A 141 16.03 4.40 2.73
N LEU A 142 15.61 3.18 3.08
CA LEU A 142 16.13 2.50 4.27
C LEU A 142 17.48 1.82 3.98
N PRO A 143 18.42 1.81 4.95
CA PRO A 143 19.60 0.95 4.88
C PRO A 143 19.20 -0.53 4.78
N ALA A 144 19.99 -1.35 4.08
CA ALA A 144 19.67 -2.76 3.82
C ALA A 144 19.35 -3.58 5.09
N VAL A 145 20.00 -3.29 6.23
CA VAL A 145 19.71 -3.96 7.51
C VAL A 145 18.30 -3.62 8.03
N ALA A 146 17.88 -2.35 7.90
CA ALA A 146 16.56 -1.90 8.32
C ALA A 146 15.46 -2.40 7.37
N ASP A 147 15.68 -2.35 6.05
CA ASP A 147 14.81 -2.98 5.05
C ASP A 147 14.61 -4.46 5.38
N LYS A 148 15.70 -5.22 5.55
CA LYS A 148 15.63 -6.66 5.86
C LYS A 148 14.88 -6.95 7.17
N ALA A 149 15.06 -6.13 8.20
CA ALA A 149 14.33 -6.27 9.46
C ALA A 149 12.82 -6.04 9.28
N LEU A 150 12.43 -5.01 8.53
CA LEU A 150 11.03 -4.74 8.18
C LEU A 150 10.44 -5.87 7.33
N MET A 151 11.17 -6.33 6.32
CA MET A 151 10.76 -7.42 5.44
C MET A 151 10.60 -8.75 6.17
N SER A 152 11.40 -8.99 7.21
CA SER A 152 11.23 -10.16 8.10
C SER A 152 9.91 -10.13 8.88
N LYS A 153 9.32 -8.95 9.11
CA LYS A 153 7.98 -8.79 9.69
C LYS A 153 6.88 -8.98 8.64
N ILE A 154 7.12 -8.57 7.39
CA ILE A 154 6.13 -8.61 6.31
C ILE A 154 6.02 -9.99 5.65
N VAL A 155 7.11 -10.76 5.55
CA VAL A 155 7.17 -12.00 4.73
C VAL A 155 6.07 -13.05 5.02
N ASN A 156 5.54 -13.09 6.25
CA ASN A 156 4.49 -14.03 6.65
C ASN A 156 3.13 -13.33 6.92
N THR A 157 2.90 -12.20 6.25
CA THR A 157 1.64 -11.44 6.33
C THR A 157 0.83 -11.61 5.04
N TYR A 158 -0.43 -11.19 5.11
CA TYR A 158 -1.41 -11.29 4.02
C TYR A 158 -2.05 -9.94 3.77
N GLY A 159 -2.15 -9.57 2.50
CA GLY A 159 -2.69 -8.29 2.03
C GLY A 159 -4.07 -8.45 1.39
N LYS A 160 -5.01 -7.58 1.74
CA LYS A 160 -6.27 -7.36 1.00
C LYS A 160 -6.27 -5.97 0.41
N THR A 161 -6.19 -5.90 -0.92
CA THR A 161 -5.93 -4.66 -1.63
C THR A 161 -7.06 -4.32 -2.60
N TRP A 162 -7.56 -3.10 -2.48
CA TRP A 162 -8.59 -2.56 -3.37
C TRP A 162 -8.11 -1.26 -4.00
N HIS A 163 -8.02 -1.24 -5.33
CA HIS A 163 -7.75 -0.01 -6.08
C HIS A 163 -9.06 0.61 -6.56
N THR A 164 -9.21 1.92 -6.34
CA THR A 164 -10.32 2.76 -6.79
C THR A 164 -9.95 3.67 -7.96
N TRP A 165 -8.65 3.84 -8.23
CA TRP A 165 -8.14 4.58 -9.39
C TRP A 165 -7.14 3.71 -10.17
N HIS A 166 -7.44 3.48 -11.45
CA HIS A 166 -6.68 2.62 -12.36
C HIS A 166 -5.83 3.46 -13.32
N THR A 167 -4.80 4.09 -12.77
CA THR A 167 -3.92 5.03 -13.47
C THR A 167 -3.07 4.37 -14.56
N ASP A 168 -2.84 3.07 -14.45
CA ASP A 168 -2.20 2.19 -15.44
C ASP A 168 -2.98 2.06 -16.76
N ARG A 169 -4.27 2.42 -16.76
CA ARG A 169 -5.17 2.33 -17.93
C ARG A 169 -5.54 3.69 -18.52
N ASP A 170 -4.63 4.65 -18.43
CA ASP A 170 -4.79 6.04 -18.90
C ASP A 170 -6.05 6.75 -18.35
N LYS A 171 -6.57 6.28 -17.22
CA LYS A 171 -7.72 6.91 -16.58
C LYS A 171 -7.27 8.16 -15.86
N THR A 172 -7.57 9.30 -16.47
CA THR A 172 -7.29 10.63 -15.92
C THR A 172 -8.14 10.97 -14.70
N LEU A 173 -9.20 10.19 -14.41
CA LEU A 173 -10.07 10.27 -13.23
C LEU A 173 -10.33 8.86 -12.67
N PRO A 174 -10.73 8.72 -11.38
CA PRO A 174 -11.05 7.43 -10.76
C PRO A 174 -12.39 6.85 -11.26
N LEU A 175 -12.45 6.50 -12.55
CA LEU A 175 -13.64 5.97 -13.20
C LEU A 175 -13.72 4.46 -13.05
N GLY A 176 -14.85 3.95 -12.54
CA GLY A 176 -15.06 2.52 -12.41
C GLY A 176 -15.73 2.14 -11.09
N ILE A 177 -15.76 0.84 -10.84
CA ILE A 177 -15.91 0.29 -9.49
C ILE A 177 -14.50 -0.05 -8.98
N PRO A 178 -14.32 -0.18 -7.65
CA PRO A 178 -13.06 -0.68 -7.10
C PRO A 178 -12.72 -2.07 -7.66
N ALA A 179 -11.44 -2.34 -7.85
CA ALA A 179 -10.94 -3.64 -8.28
C ALA A 179 -10.09 -4.29 -7.19
N LEU A 180 -10.29 -5.61 -7.02
CA LEU A 180 -9.45 -6.43 -6.15
C LEU A 180 -8.09 -6.62 -6.82
N MET A 181 -7.04 -6.38 -6.06
CA MET A 181 -5.66 -6.50 -6.51
C MET A 181 -4.97 -7.65 -5.80
N MET A 182 -4.09 -8.35 -6.51
CA MET A 182 -3.32 -9.48 -6.00
C MET A 182 -1.82 -9.23 -6.18
N GLY A 183 -1.03 -9.81 -5.29
CA GLY A 183 0.43 -9.87 -5.36
C GLY A 183 0.95 -11.09 -6.11
N PHE A 184 2.20 -11.01 -6.54
CA PHE A 184 2.88 -12.06 -7.31
C PHE A 184 3.33 -13.20 -6.39
N THR A 185 3.29 -14.44 -6.88
CA THR A 185 3.56 -15.65 -6.10
C THR A 185 4.73 -16.48 -6.64
N GLY A 186 5.29 -16.12 -7.80
CA GLY A 186 6.33 -16.90 -8.43
C GLY A 186 7.11 -16.18 -9.52
N GLU A 187 8.23 -16.80 -9.91
CA GLU A 187 9.11 -16.33 -10.97
C GLU A 187 8.40 -16.27 -12.32
N GLY A 188 8.76 -15.28 -13.14
CA GLY A 188 8.23 -15.10 -14.49
C GLY A 188 6.80 -14.54 -14.56
N GLN A 189 6.18 -14.20 -13.42
CA GLN A 189 4.84 -13.59 -13.40
C GLN A 189 4.88 -12.07 -13.59
N LEU A 190 5.83 -11.37 -12.95
CA LEU A 190 6.00 -9.92 -13.04
C LEU A 190 6.71 -9.54 -14.35
N ASP A 191 6.21 -8.52 -15.04
CA ASP A 191 6.83 -7.95 -16.25
C ASP A 191 8.26 -7.49 -15.95
N PRO A 192 9.29 -8.08 -16.59
CA PRO A 192 10.67 -7.69 -16.39
C PRO A 192 10.96 -6.22 -16.73
N ALA A 193 10.23 -5.63 -17.68
CA ALA A 193 10.39 -4.23 -18.04
C ALA A 193 9.92 -3.30 -16.91
N LEU A 194 8.80 -3.64 -16.26
CA LEU A 194 8.25 -2.90 -15.13
C LEU A 194 9.19 -2.95 -13.92
N LEU A 195 9.73 -4.14 -13.63
CA LEU A 195 10.72 -4.32 -12.56
C LEU A 195 12.01 -3.54 -12.83
N ALA A 196 12.54 -3.61 -14.05
CA ALA A 196 13.76 -2.89 -14.44
C ALA A 196 13.56 -1.37 -14.43
N ASP A 197 12.35 -0.89 -14.75
CA ASP A 197 11.99 0.52 -14.65
C ASP A 197 12.07 1.05 -13.22
N ARG A 198 11.44 0.33 -12.29
CA ARG A 198 11.49 0.62 -10.85
C ARG A 198 12.92 0.60 -10.33
N ASP A 199 13.68 -0.45 -10.61
CA ASP A 199 15.06 -0.60 -10.14
C ASP A 199 15.94 0.57 -10.60
N ARG A 200 15.78 1.01 -11.85
CA ARG A 200 16.48 2.19 -12.39
C ARG A 200 16.07 3.48 -11.68
N ARG A 201 14.77 3.70 -11.43
CA ARG A 201 14.28 4.90 -10.74
C ARG A 201 14.77 4.97 -9.29
N LEU A 202 14.74 3.85 -8.58
CA LEU A 202 15.14 3.76 -7.18
C LEU A 202 16.64 3.57 -6.97
N GLY A 203 17.41 3.23 -8.01
CA GLY A 203 18.85 2.99 -7.92
C GLY A 203 19.18 1.71 -7.13
N ILE A 204 18.37 0.66 -7.30
CA ILE A 204 18.50 -0.62 -6.60
C ILE A 204 18.72 -1.78 -7.58
N ASP A 205 19.12 -2.94 -7.05
CA ASP A 205 19.25 -4.19 -7.79
C ASP A 205 18.40 -5.27 -7.08
N THR A 206 17.28 -5.64 -7.71
CA THR A 206 16.37 -6.66 -7.18
C THR A 206 17.05 -8.01 -6.96
N GLN A 207 18.00 -8.40 -7.82
CA GLN A 207 18.71 -9.68 -7.66
C GLN A 207 19.66 -9.65 -6.47
N GLU A 208 20.29 -8.51 -6.20
CA GLU A 208 21.08 -8.32 -4.98
C GLU A 208 20.20 -8.34 -3.73
N ILE A 209 19.06 -7.66 -3.74
CA ILE A 209 18.09 -7.68 -2.63
C ILE A 209 17.61 -9.11 -2.37
N LYS A 210 17.27 -9.86 -3.41
CA LYS A 210 16.90 -11.29 -3.32
C LYS A 210 17.99 -12.12 -2.64
N ARG A 211 19.26 -11.92 -3.00
CA ARG A 211 20.40 -12.60 -2.35
C ARG A 211 20.52 -12.22 -0.88
N GLN A 212 20.40 -10.94 -0.55
CA GLN A 212 20.51 -10.43 0.83
C GLN A 212 19.39 -10.94 1.75
N ARG A 213 18.23 -11.29 1.17
CA ARG A 213 17.06 -11.81 1.88
C ARG A 213 16.95 -13.34 1.88
N ALA A 214 17.97 -14.05 1.39
CA ALA A 214 17.94 -15.51 1.30
C ALA A 214 17.67 -16.22 2.64
N ASP A 215 18.16 -15.66 3.74
CA ASP A 215 18.02 -16.13 5.12
C ASP A 215 16.73 -15.67 5.84
N ILE A 216 15.91 -14.81 5.24
CA ILE A 216 14.59 -14.47 5.81
C ILE A 216 13.74 -15.76 5.87
N VAL A 217 13.23 -16.10 7.05
CA VAL A 217 12.41 -17.28 7.27
C VAL A 217 10.98 -17.03 6.77
N ALA A 218 10.63 -17.71 5.66
CA ALA A 218 9.28 -17.77 5.12
C ALA A 218 8.64 -19.12 5.48
N ARG A 219 7.45 -19.10 6.09
CA ARG A 219 6.64 -20.31 6.33
C ARG A 219 5.84 -20.67 5.10
N PRO A 220 5.35 -21.91 4.91
CA PRO A 220 4.44 -22.21 3.81
C PRO A 220 3.23 -21.26 3.78
N VAL A 221 2.83 -20.80 2.60
CA VAL A 221 1.64 -19.94 2.46
C VAL A 221 0.41 -20.68 3.00
N ALA A 222 -0.35 -20.01 3.85
CA ALA A 222 -1.53 -20.57 4.48
C ALA A 222 -2.63 -20.85 3.44
N SER A 223 -3.35 -21.95 3.64
CA SER A 223 -4.42 -22.38 2.74
C SER A 223 -5.52 -21.32 2.64
N GLY A 224 -6.02 -21.10 1.42
CA GLY A 224 -7.10 -20.16 1.11
C GLY A 224 -6.61 -18.84 0.52
N ALA A 225 -5.38 -18.42 0.81
CA ALA A 225 -4.75 -17.26 0.16
C ALA A 225 -4.52 -17.53 -1.34
N ASN A 226 -4.23 -16.46 -2.08
CA ASN A 226 -3.88 -16.50 -3.51
C ASN A 226 -4.92 -17.29 -4.33
N ALA A 227 -6.21 -17.13 -4.03
CA ALA A 227 -7.26 -18.00 -4.58
C ALA A 227 -7.33 -17.98 -6.12
N TRP A 228 -6.88 -16.88 -6.73
CA TRP A 228 -6.70 -16.75 -8.18
C TRP A 228 -5.81 -17.86 -8.81
N GLU A 229 -4.85 -18.43 -8.07
CA GLU A 229 -4.00 -19.53 -8.55
C GLU A 229 -4.81 -20.79 -8.86
N ARG A 230 -5.94 -20.96 -8.17
CA ARG A 230 -6.87 -22.09 -8.32
C ARG A 230 -8.07 -21.76 -9.22
N GLY A 231 -8.03 -20.60 -9.90
CA GLY A 231 -9.13 -20.13 -10.74
C GLY A 231 -10.28 -19.47 -9.98
N GLU A 232 -10.17 -19.33 -8.65
CA GLU A 232 -11.15 -18.61 -7.82
C GLU A 232 -10.88 -17.11 -7.91
N VAL A 233 -11.26 -16.52 -9.06
CA VAL A 233 -11.09 -15.10 -9.35
C VAL A 233 -12.28 -14.31 -8.81
N ILE A 234 -12.01 -13.34 -7.94
CA ILE A 234 -13.02 -12.44 -7.36
C ILE A 234 -12.81 -11.02 -7.88
N GLN A 235 -13.88 -10.42 -8.39
CA GLN A 235 -13.98 -9.00 -8.70
C GLN A 235 -15.37 -8.48 -8.38
N LEU A 236 -15.47 -7.20 -8.00
CA LEU A 236 -16.75 -6.56 -7.76
C LEU A 236 -17.57 -6.45 -9.05
N LYS A 237 -18.88 -6.45 -8.90
CA LYS A 237 -19.85 -6.14 -9.96
C LYS A 237 -20.80 -5.06 -9.47
N ARG A 238 -21.20 -4.16 -10.37
CA ARG A 238 -22.27 -3.20 -10.06
C ARG A 238 -23.57 -3.96 -9.89
N VAL A 239 -24.24 -3.73 -8.77
CA VAL A 239 -25.56 -4.28 -8.46
C VAL A 239 -26.52 -3.13 -8.16
N GLN A 240 -27.83 -3.37 -8.27
CA GLN A 240 -28.85 -2.45 -7.77
C GLN A 240 -29.11 -2.75 -6.29
N GLY A 241 -29.37 -1.72 -5.49
CA GLY A 241 -29.58 -1.84 -4.05
C GLY A 241 -28.28 -1.86 -3.24
N SER A 242 -28.36 -2.33 -2.00
CA SER A 242 -27.28 -2.32 -1.01
C SER A 242 -26.31 -3.50 -1.10
N GLY A 243 -26.54 -4.44 -2.02
CA GLY A 243 -25.73 -5.65 -2.14
C GLY A 243 -25.67 -6.45 -0.83
N GLU A 244 -24.52 -7.02 -0.54
CA GLU A 244 -24.28 -7.84 0.67
C GLU A 244 -24.24 -7.02 1.97
N HIS A 245 -24.19 -5.69 1.89
CA HIS A 245 -24.17 -4.79 3.04
C HIS A 245 -25.57 -4.28 3.44
N GLY A 246 -26.62 -4.72 2.75
CA GLY A 246 -28.00 -4.38 3.09
C GLY A 246 -28.45 -5.05 4.38
N HIS A 247 -28.73 -4.26 5.42
CA HIS A 247 -29.32 -4.73 6.65
C HIS A 247 -30.54 -3.88 7.03
N GLY A 248 -31.63 -4.53 7.44
CA GLY A 248 -32.87 -3.87 7.85
C GLY A 248 -33.69 -3.30 6.69
N ASP A 249 -34.63 -2.40 7.02
CA ASP A 249 -35.42 -1.67 6.04
C ASP A 249 -34.63 -0.48 5.50
N THR A 250 -34.28 -0.54 4.22
CA THR A 250 -33.53 0.50 3.52
C THR A 250 -34.41 1.35 2.60
N THR A 251 -35.74 1.24 2.69
CA THR A 251 -36.68 2.02 1.86
C THR A 251 -36.78 3.47 2.30
N HIS A 252 -36.35 3.79 3.53
CA HIS A 252 -36.34 5.13 4.09
C HIS A 252 -35.10 5.37 4.95
N PHE A 253 -34.76 6.64 5.17
CA PHE A 253 -33.67 7.00 6.07
C PHE A 253 -34.08 6.71 7.52
N GLY A 254 -33.24 5.98 8.25
CA GLY A 254 -33.43 5.62 9.64
C GLY A 254 -32.31 6.11 10.55
N THR A 255 -32.35 5.65 11.80
CA THR A 255 -31.26 5.85 12.77
C THR A 255 -30.05 5.01 12.36
N SER A 256 -28.85 5.59 12.35
CA SER A 256 -27.64 4.87 11.92
C SER A 256 -27.32 3.71 12.86
N GLU A 257 -26.82 2.59 12.33
CA GLU A 257 -26.41 1.42 13.11
C GLU A 257 -25.40 1.79 14.22
N GLN A 258 -24.50 2.72 13.92
CA GLN A 258 -23.53 3.26 14.89
C GLN A 258 -24.20 3.87 16.14
N SER A 259 -25.34 4.53 15.96
CA SER A 259 -26.08 5.14 17.07
C SER A 259 -27.04 4.18 17.78
N GLN A 260 -27.45 3.09 17.11
CA GLN A 260 -28.26 2.03 17.71
C GLN A 260 -27.44 1.14 18.66
N GLN A 261 -26.15 0.96 18.39
CA GLN A 261 -25.26 0.11 19.18
C GLN A 261 -24.54 0.83 20.33
N ALA A 262 -24.77 2.13 20.54
CA ALA A 262 -24.22 2.82 21.69
C ALA A 262 -24.78 2.18 22.98
N PRO A 263 -23.93 1.69 23.90
CA PRO A 263 -24.43 1.18 25.17
C PRO A 263 -25.16 2.32 25.89
N SER A 264 -26.30 2.00 26.52
CA SER A 264 -26.86 2.88 27.54
C SER A 264 -25.76 3.14 28.56
N ARG A 265 -25.34 4.42 28.66
CA ARG A 265 -24.32 4.84 29.61
C ARG A 265 -24.70 4.52 31.04
#